data_AF-A0AB33TFL9-F1
#
_entry.id   AF-A0AB33TFL9-F1
#
_cell.length_a   1.000
_cell.length_b   1.000
_cell.length_c   1.000
_cell.angle_alpha   90.00
_cell.angle_beta   90.00
_cell.angle_gamma   90.00
#
_symmetry.space_group_name_H-M   'P 1'
#
loop_
_entity.id
_entity.type
_entity.pdbx_description
1 polymer ?
#
loop_
_entity_poly.entity_id
_entity_poly.type
_entity_poly.pdbx_seq_one_letter_code
_entity_poly.pdbx_strand_id
1 'polypeptide(L)'
;MFALADSRASCTPMPVTPLADLGVLESSHLEKWVVDHPEVLGDDIVIVTTQYGKWSSDSGDLARERLDILGLDSSGQLVVVELKRSTDANVHLQALTYAALVAGFSKDTLADAHAEYLNRGLAEPVVSPTQAGERLHDHVDGTWDDDLLTVPRIVLIAEDFTAQTYTTVSWLSNLTANLAIEMHTVNVFVLDGQRPCVVFRRLFPAVDPSTRVLTPGIATAAATSVVTKIAEKQRRIRSTYLLHDSGDIAEGTEIVLDLHGYIDAQTAAQVDAWISADERRGRAVWVTNRERPLRWAAGTSETYTPTGLAKHIIYEACGRRPTAIPGADLWKWRGNTLAALATQDRPTVADSSPN
;
A
#
# COMPACT_ATOMS: atom_id res chain seq x y z
N MET A 1 -18.04 -9.04 -18.55
CA MET A 1 -18.94 -8.25 -17.68
C MET A 1 -20.35 -8.38 -18.23
N PHE A 2 -21.40 -8.15 -17.43
CA PHE A 2 -22.79 -8.12 -17.92
C PHE A 2 -23.45 -6.80 -17.47
N ALA A 3 -24.24 -6.18 -18.35
CA ALA A 3 -25.11 -5.07 -17.99
C ALA A 3 -26.49 -5.62 -17.56
N LEU A 4 -27.05 -5.12 -16.47
CA LEU A 4 -28.43 -5.42 -16.09
C LEU A 4 -29.38 -4.59 -16.93
N ALA A 5 -30.45 -5.22 -17.43
CA ALA A 5 -31.57 -4.49 -17.99
C ALA A 5 -32.37 -3.79 -16.88
N ASP A 6 -33.15 -2.77 -17.24
CA ASP A 6 -33.96 -1.99 -16.29
C ASP A 6 -34.90 -2.84 -15.43
N SER A 7 -35.39 -3.97 -15.97
CA SER A 7 -36.22 -4.91 -15.24
C SER A 7 -35.47 -5.72 -14.17
N ARG A 8 -34.13 -5.64 -14.12
CA ARG A 8 -33.20 -6.42 -13.29
C ARG A 8 -33.32 -7.94 -13.42
N ALA A 9 -34.21 -8.43 -14.26
CA ALA A 9 -34.51 -9.84 -14.49
C ALA A 9 -33.72 -10.42 -15.68
N SER A 10 -33.10 -9.56 -16.50
CA SER A 10 -32.24 -9.96 -17.60
C SER A 10 -30.93 -9.19 -17.60
N CYS A 11 -29.89 -9.81 -18.16
CA CYS A 11 -28.59 -9.21 -18.34
C CYS A 11 -28.05 -9.49 -19.74
N THR A 12 -27.23 -8.58 -20.27
CA THR A 12 -26.61 -8.71 -21.59
C THR A 12 -25.08 -8.76 -21.45
N PRO A 13 -24.40 -9.66 -22.19
CA PRO A 13 -22.95 -9.72 -22.15
C PRO A 13 -22.36 -8.43 -22.71
N MET A 14 -21.37 -7.89 -22.01
CA MET A 14 -20.58 -6.76 -22.48
C MET A 14 -19.22 -7.26 -22.95
N PRO A 15 -18.91 -7.15 -24.26
CA PRO A 15 -17.58 -7.45 -24.76
C PRO A 15 -16.59 -6.41 -24.22
N VAL A 16 -15.34 -6.83 -24.05
CA VAL A 16 -14.25 -5.90 -23.76
C VAL A 16 -14.03 -5.03 -25.00
N THR A 17 -13.89 -3.73 -24.79
CA THR A 17 -13.44 -2.79 -25.82
C THR A 17 -11.94 -2.59 -25.69
N PRO A 18 -11.14 -2.88 -26.73
CA PRO A 18 -9.70 -2.67 -26.69
C PRO A 18 -9.34 -1.22 -26.35
N LEU A 19 -8.34 -1.04 -25.49
CA LEU A 19 -7.79 0.27 -25.13
C LEU A 19 -7.33 1.06 -26.36
N ALA A 20 -6.75 0.36 -27.34
CA ALA A 20 -6.32 0.95 -28.59
C ALA A 20 -7.48 1.57 -29.39
N ASP A 21 -8.65 0.92 -29.40
CA ASP A 21 -9.84 1.40 -30.13
C ASP A 21 -10.41 2.67 -29.49
N LEU A 22 -10.16 2.86 -28.20
CA LEU A 22 -10.54 4.06 -27.43
C LEU A 22 -9.47 5.16 -27.46
N GLY A 23 -8.36 4.96 -28.18
CA GLY A 23 -7.24 5.92 -28.23
C GLY A 23 -6.47 6.05 -26.90
N VAL A 24 -6.60 5.06 -26.01
CA VAL A 24 -5.89 5.04 -24.73
C VAL A 24 -4.42 4.71 -24.99
N LEU A 25 -3.54 5.45 -24.30
CA LEU A 25 -2.08 5.37 -24.44
C LEU A 25 -1.50 5.02 -23.06
N GLU A 26 -0.42 4.23 -23.03
CA GLU A 26 0.20 3.79 -21.77
C GLU A 26 0.61 4.98 -20.90
N SER A 27 1.52 5.82 -21.38
CA SER A 27 2.14 6.89 -20.59
C SER A 27 1.24 8.11 -20.35
N SER A 28 0.17 8.29 -21.13
CA SER A 28 -0.70 9.48 -21.03
C SER A 28 -2.01 9.22 -20.30
N HIS A 29 -2.53 7.99 -20.39
CA HIS A 29 -3.85 7.64 -19.90
C HIS A 29 -3.79 6.54 -18.86
N LEU A 30 -3.22 5.37 -19.19
CA LEU A 30 -3.18 4.23 -18.26
C LEU A 30 -2.32 4.54 -17.02
N GLU A 31 -1.15 5.15 -17.21
CA GLU A 31 -0.31 5.63 -16.10
C GLU A 31 -1.10 6.59 -15.22
N LYS A 32 -1.80 7.56 -15.82
CA LYS A 32 -2.59 8.53 -15.07
C LYS A 32 -3.69 7.86 -14.24
N TRP A 33 -4.39 6.86 -14.78
CA TRP A 33 -5.40 6.12 -14.01
C TRP A 33 -4.81 5.43 -12.80
N VAL A 34 -3.65 4.78 -12.94
CA VAL A 34 -2.98 4.08 -11.83
C VAL A 34 -2.42 5.07 -10.80
N VAL A 35 -1.92 6.23 -11.25
CA VAL A 35 -1.42 7.28 -10.36
C VAL A 35 -2.53 7.96 -9.58
N ASP A 36 -3.66 8.26 -10.23
CA ASP A 36 -4.82 8.88 -9.59
C ASP A 36 -5.56 7.89 -8.68
N HIS A 37 -5.43 6.58 -8.95
CA HIS A 37 -6.07 5.48 -8.21
C HIS A 37 -5.07 4.39 -7.83
N PRO A 38 -4.09 4.68 -6.93
CA PRO A 38 -3.03 3.73 -6.57
C PRO A 38 -3.56 2.47 -5.87
N GLU A 39 -4.81 2.48 -5.38
CA GLU A 39 -5.48 1.31 -4.80
C GLU A 39 -5.55 0.10 -5.75
N VAL A 40 -5.41 0.31 -7.06
CA VAL A 40 -5.32 -0.78 -8.04
C VAL A 40 -4.04 -1.62 -7.87
N LEU A 41 -3.00 -1.07 -7.24
CA LEU A 41 -1.70 -1.72 -7.01
C LEU A 41 -1.64 -2.49 -5.67
N GLY A 42 -2.65 -2.30 -4.81
CA GLY A 42 -2.69 -2.79 -3.44
C GLY A 42 -3.15 -1.71 -2.46
N ASP A 43 -3.33 -2.09 -1.21
CA ASP A 43 -3.68 -1.15 -0.15
C ASP A 43 -2.48 -0.26 0.19
N ASP A 44 -2.74 1.02 0.46
CA ASP A 44 -1.78 1.97 1.04
C ASP A 44 -0.48 2.11 0.24
N ILE A 45 -0.61 2.50 -1.02
CA ILE A 45 0.52 2.76 -1.92
C ILE A 45 0.66 4.27 -2.13
N VAL A 46 1.86 4.80 -1.89
CA VAL A 46 2.23 6.14 -2.36
C VAL A 46 3.02 6.05 -3.66
N ILE A 47 2.69 6.89 -4.64
CA ILE A 47 3.47 7.02 -5.87
C ILE A 47 4.75 7.81 -5.56
N VAL A 48 5.90 7.16 -5.71
CA VAL A 48 7.21 7.79 -5.53
C VAL A 48 7.52 8.65 -6.76
N THR A 49 7.44 8.06 -7.95
CA THR A 49 7.72 8.78 -9.20
C THR A 49 7.14 8.02 -10.39
N THR A 50 7.09 8.67 -11.55
CA THR A 50 6.74 8.02 -12.83
C THR A 50 7.76 8.35 -13.91
N GLN A 51 7.89 7.48 -14.92
CA GLN A 51 8.78 7.66 -16.07
C GLN A 51 10.25 7.89 -15.66
N TYR A 52 10.71 7.19 -14.62
CA TYR A 52 12.07 7.36 -14.09
C TYR A 52 13.11 6.74 -15.04
N GLY A 53 14.07 7.56 -15.48
CA GLY A 53 15.11 7.15 -16.43
C GLY A 53 16.52 7.65 -16.10
N LYS A 54 16.75 8.15 -14.88
CA LYS A 54 18.07 8.66 -14.45
C LYS A 54 18.94 7.51 -13.94
N TRP A 55 19.27 6.60 -14.85
CA TRP A 55 20.11 5.46 -14.58
C TRP A 55 21.54 5.76 -15.03
N SER A 56 22.48 5.70 -14.10
CA SER A 56 23.90 5.86 -14.40
C SER A 56 24.75 4.86 -13.64
N SER A 57 25.80 4.33 -14.27
CA SER A 57 26.86 3.59 -13.57
C SER A 57 27.93 4.54 -13.02
N ASP A 58 28.72 4.10 -12.05
CA ASP A 58 29.89 4.85 -11.56
C ASP A 58 30.95 5.08 -12.66
N SER A 59 30.89 4.29 -13.73
CA SER A 59 31.75 4.43 -14.92
C SER A 59 31.16 5.40 -15.97
N GLY A 60 29.98 5.97 -15.72
CA GLY A 60 29.33 6.97 -16.56
C GLY A 60 28.42 6.39 -17.66
N ASP A 61 28.12 5.09 -17.65
CA ASP A 61 27.17 4.49 -18.59
C ASP A 61 25.76 4.97 -18.27
N LEU A 62 24.99 5.31 -19.30
CA LEU A 62 23.59 5.74 -19.15
C LEU A 62 22.65 4.67 -19.71
N ALA A 63 21.66 4.28 -18.92
CA ALA A 63 20.60 3.38 -19.36
C ALA A 63 19.47 4.19 -20.03
N ARG A 64 18.87 3.66 -21.11
CA ARG A 64 17.73 4.29 -21.82
C ARG A 64 16.38 3.87 -21.26
N GLU A 65 16.41 2.87 -20.41
CA GLU A 65 15.38 2.30 -19.58
C GLU A 65 14.54 3.40 -18.90
N ARG A 66 13.21 3.31 -19.00
CA ARG A 66 12.29 4.19 -18.30
C ARG A 66 11.27 3.33 -17.56
N LEU A 67 11.33 3.39 -16.25
CA LEU A 67 10.33 2.75 -15.40
C LEU A 67 9.03 3.55 -15.47
N ASP A 68 7.91 2.89 -15.78
CA ASP A 68 6.60 3.53 -15.84
C ASP A 68 6.20 4.13 -14.50
N ILE A 69 6.05 3.32 -13.44
CA ILE A 69 5.69 3.81 -12.11
C ILE A 69 6.52 3.12 -11.04
N LEU A 70 7.03 3.92 -10.09
CA LEU A 70 7.58 3.46 -8.83
C LEU A 70 6.64 3.87 -7.71
N GLY A 71 6.12 2.88 -6.97
CA GLY A 71 5.40 3.07 -5.73
C GLY A 71 6.21 2.65 -4.51
N LEU A 72 5.72 3.01 -3.34
CA LEU A 72 6.17 2.54 -2.04
C LEU A 72 4.92 2.11 -1.28
N ASP A 73 4.92 0.90 -0.74
CA ASP A 73 3.84 0.47 0.16
C ASP A 73 4.13 0.84 1.61
N SER A 74 3.10 0.86 2.45
CA SER A 74 3.24 1.20 3.87
C SER A 74 4.10 0.21 4.67
N SER A 75 4.45 -0.96 4.11
CA SER A 75 5.44 -1.87 4.68
C SER A 75 6.89 -1.40 4.42
N GLY A 76 7.09 -0.43 3.54
CA GLY A 76 8.41 0.06 3.13
C GLY A 76 8.99 -0.68 1.93
N GLN A 77 8.21 -1.57 1.31
CA GLN A 77 8.61 -2.30 0.11
C GLN A 77 8.34 -1.45 -1.14
N LEU A 78 9.31 -1.40 -2.05
CA LEU A 78 9.15 -0.73 -3.34
C LEU A 78 8.23 -1.53 -4.26
N VAL A 79 7.39 -0.82 -5.01
CA VAL A 79 6.44 -1.41 -5.97
C VAL A 79 6.80 -0.93 -7.37
N VAL A 80 7.36 -1.81 -8.17
CA VAL A 80 7.72 -1.56 -9.56
C VAL A 80 6.54 -1.95 -10.45
N VAL A 81 5.98 -0.98 -11.17
CA VAL A 81 4.84 -1.22 -12.05
C VAL A 81 5.25 -1.03 -13.50
N GLU A 82 4.89 -2.00 -14.34
CA GLU A 82 5.06 -1.95 -15.78
C GLU A 82 3.69 -2.00 -16.46
N LEU A 83 3.43 -1.08 -17.39
CA LEU A 83 2.14 -0.92 -18.05
C LEU A 83 2.22 -1.30 -19.53
N LYS A 84 1.19 -2.01 -20.02
CA LYS A 84 0.99 -2.23 -21.46
C LYS A 84 -0.47 -2.01 -21.80
N ARG A 85 -0.75 -1.31 -22.91
CA ARG A 85 -2.14 -1.16 -23.38
C ARG A 85 -2.66 -2.37 -24.15
N SER A 86 -1.81 -3.38 -24.39
CA SER A 86 -2.11 -4.63 -25.08
C SER A 86 -1.20 -5.75 -24.55
N THR A 87 -1.29 -6.96 -25.12
CA THR A 87 -0.35 -8.04 -24.79
C THR A 87 1.07 -7.72 -25.26
N ASP A 88 2.07 -8.01 -24.43
CA ASP A 88 3.50 -7.96 -24.79
C ASP A 88 4.21 -9.20 -24.21
N ALA A 89 4.98 -9.90 -25.05
CA ALA A 89 5.71 -11.09 -24.66
C ALA A 89 6.96 -10.79 -23.83
N ASN A 90 7.45 -9.54 -23.80
CA ASN A 90 8.68 -9.13 -23.12
C ASN A 90 8.43 -8.27 -21.87
N VAL A 91 7.16 -7.98 -21.55
CA VAL A 91 6.80 -7.14 -20.38
C VAL A 91 7.45 -7.61 -19.09
N HIS A 92 7.55 -8.92 -18.89
CA HIS A 92 8.19 -9.50 -17.71
C HIS A 92 9.70 -9.25 -17.66
N LEU A 93 10.39 -9.25 -18.81
CA LEU A 93 11.83 -8.95 -18.85
C LEU A 93 12.10 -7.49 -18.47
N GLN A 94 11.30 -6.57 -19.00
CA GLN A 94 11.41 -5.13 -18.68
C GLN A 94 11.18 -4.91 -17.19
N ALA A 95 10.10 -5.47 -16.64
CA ALA A 95 9.79 -5.34 -15.23
C ALA A 95 10.87 -5.95 -14.31
N LEU A 96 11.47 -7.08 -14.69
CA LEU A 96 12.60 -7.67 -13.95
C LEU A 96 13.84 -6.78 -13.99
N THR A 97 14.14 -6.18 -15.15
CA THR A 97 15.23 -5.21 -15.28
C THR A 97 14.98 -4.00 -14.38
N TYR A 98 13.76 -3.44 -14.38
CA TYR A 98 13.43 -2.30 -13.53
C TYR A 98 13.48 -2.66 -12.04
N ALA A 99 12.98 -3.83 -11.65
CA ALA A 99 13.10 -4.29 -10.27
C ALA A 99 14.56 -4.42 -9.83
N ALA A 100 15.43 -4.97 -10.68
CA ALA A 100 16.86 -5.08 -10.38
C ALA A 100 17.54 -3.70 -10.25
N LEU A 101 17.19 -2.75 -11.11
CA LEU A 101 17.72 -1.38 -11.05
C LEU A 101 17.24 -0.63 -9.79
N VAL A 102 15.94 -0.74 -9.49
CA VAL A 102 15.30 -0.12 -8.32
C VAL A 102 15.81 -0.72 -7.00
N ALA A 103 16.18 -2.00 -6.98
CA ALA A 103 16.75 -2.64 -5.80
C ALA A 103 18.08 -2.01 -5.33
N GLY A 104 18.72 -1.19 -6.19
CA GLY A 104 19.90 -0.39 -5.85
C GLY A 104 19.60 0.99 -5.29
N PHE A 105 18.33 1.39 -5.13
CA PHE A 105 17.98 2.70 -4.61
C PHE A 105 18.33 2.86 -3.13
N SER A 106 18.82 4.04 -2.77
CA SER A 106 18.87 4.51 -1.39
C SER A 106 17.64 5.35 -1.07
N LYS A 107 17.40 5.61 0.22
CA LYS A 107 16.34 6.54 0.66
C LYS A 107 16.57 7.97 0.15
N ASP A 108 17.81 8.39 0.00
CA ASP A 108 18.14 9.70 -0.57
C ASP A 108 17.77 9.76 -2.05
N THR A 109 18.06 8.71 -2.82
CA THR A 109 17.63 8.61 -4.22
C THR A 109 16.10 8.61 -4.36
N LEU A 110 15.39 7.92 -3.46
CA LEU A 110 13.93 7.95 -3.41
C LEU A 110 13.39 9.34 -3.08
N ALA A 111 14.00 10.03 -2.12
CA ALA A 111 13.63 11.37 -1.72
C ALA A 111 13.82 12.39 -2.85
N ASP A 112 14.93 12.31 -3.59
CA ASP A 112 15.19 13.13 -4.77
C ASP A 112 14.18 12.87 -5.89
N ALA A 113 13.94 11.58 -6.22
CA ALA A 113 12.99 11.19 -7.24
C ALA A 113 11.55 11.61 -6.90
N HIS A 114 11.19 11.54 -5.61
CA HIS A 114 9.86 11.94 -5.13
C HIS A 114 9.68 13.45 -5.09
N ALA A 115 10.69 14.21 -4.66
CA ALA A 115 10.65 15.66 -4.75
C ALA A 115 10.49 16.13 -6.19
N GLU A 116 11.26 15.56 -7.13
CA GLU A 116 11.10 15.87 -8.55
C GLU A 116 9.68 15.58 -9.04
N TYR A 117 9.12 14.42 -8.67
CA TYR A 117 7.76 14.04 -9.02
C TYR A 117 6.71 15.02 -8.46
N LEU A 118 6.77 15.33 -7.17
CA LEU A 118 5.83 16.24 -6.50
C LEU A 118 5.85 17.65 -7.08
N ASN A 119 7.01 18.08 -7.59
CA ASN A 119 7.19 19.42 -8.14
C ASN A 119 6.84 19.53 -9.64
N ARG A 120 6.46 18.44 -10.31
CA ARG A 120 6.07 18.48 -11.73
C ARG A 120 4.88 19.40 -11.94
N GLY A 121 5.10 20.49 -12.68
CA GLY A 121 4.03 21.44 -13.04
C GLY A 121 3.64 22.41 -11.92
N LEU A 122 4.37 22.46 -10.81
CA LEU A 122 4.17 23.47 -9.76
C LEU A 122 5.03 24.71 -10.02
N ALA A 123 4.50 25.88 -9.66
CA ALA A 123 5.22 27.15 -9.72
C ALA A 123 5.89 27.51 -8.37
N GLU A 124 5.21 27.33 -7.25
CA GLU A 124 5.68 27.41 -5.84
C GLU A 124 4.51 26.99 -4.90
N PRO A 125 4.74 26.53 -3.65
CA PRO A 125 6.02 26.23 -3.03
C PRO A 125 6.58 24.86 -3.45
N VAL A 126 7.87 24.84 -3.79
CA VAL A 126 8.61 23.62 -4.15
C VAL A 126 8.88 22.74 -2.91
N VAL A 127 8.61 21.44 -3.01
CA VAL A 127 8.93 20.44 -1.99
C VAL A 127 10.40 20.04 -2.11
N SER A 128 11.19 20.19 -1.05
CA SER A 128 12.61 19.76 -1.05
C SER A 128 12.75 18.24 -0.98
N PRO A 129 13.89 17.65 -1.40
CA PRO A 129 14.17 16.23 -1.17
C PRO A 129 13.99 15.80 0.29
N THR A 130 14.43 16.61 1.25
CA THR A 130 14.23 16.31 2.68
C THR A 130 12.75 16.17 3.03
N GLN A 131 11.91 17.13 2.61
CA GLN A 131 10.47 17.08 2.88
C GLN A 131 9.78 15.92 2.16
N ALA A 132 10.20 15.60 0.93
CA ALA A 132 9.68 14.46 0.18
C ALA A 132 10.08 13.13 0.86
N GLY A 133 11.33 13.00 1.31
CA GLY A 133 11.80 11.86 2.08
C GLY A 133 11.05 11.68 3.41
N GLU A 134 10.75 12.77 4.12
CA GLU A 134 9.91 12.75 5.33
C GLU A 134 8.50 12.22 5.04
N ARG A 135 7.88 12.61 3.92
CA ARG A 135 6.57 12.07 3.50
C ARG A 135 6.62 10.57 3.23
N LEU A 136 7.64 10.10 2.52
CA LEU A 136 7.83 8.66 2.29
C LEU A 136 8.06 7.91 3.61
N HIS A 137 8.86 8.49 4.52
CA HIS A 137 9.11 7.91 5.83
C HIS A 137 7.87 7.87 6.75
N ASP A 138 7.00 8.87 6.64
CA ASP A 138 5.74 8.94 7.39
C ASP A 138 4.69 7.95 6.84
N HIS A 139 4.77 7.63 5.56
CA HIS A 139 3.94 6.61 4.93
C HIS A 139 4.31 5.19 5.39
N VAL A 140 5.59 4.92 5.63
CA VAL A 140 6.05 3.60 6.10
C VAL A 140 5.73 3.41 7.59
N ASP A 141 4.94 2.39 7.88
CA ASP A 141 4.66 1.93 9.24
C ASP A 141 5.94 1.35 9.86
N GLY A 142 6.18 1.43 11.17
CA GLY A 142 7.36 0.79 11.77
C GLY A 142 8.73 1.26 11.22
N THR A 143 9.76 0.41 11.36
CA THR A 143 11.09 0.69 10.81
C THR A 143 11.08 0.58 9.30
N TRP A 144 11.66 1.57 8.64
CA TRP A 144 12.02 1.47 7.24
C TRP A 144 13.49 1.06 7.14
N ASP A 145 13.77 -0.24 7.22
CA ASP A 145 15.11 -0.80 7.04
C ASP A 145 15.54 -0.71 5.56
N ASP A 146 16.82 -0.47 5.26
CA ASP A 146 17.31 -0.35 3.88
C ASP A 146 17.21 -1.67 3.10
N ASP A 147 17.22 -2.81 3.79
CA ASP A 147 17.05 -4.14 3.18
C ASP A 147 15.67 -4.30 2.51
N LEU A 148 14.65 -3.56 2.94
CA LEU A 148 13.30 -3.58 2.35
C LEU A 148 13.29 -3.00 0.92
N LEU A 149 14.22 -2.10 0.60
CA LEU A 149 14.37 -1.54 -0.75
C LEU A 149 14.94 -2.56 -1.73
N THR A 150 15.71 -3.53 -1.24
CA THR A 150 16.43 -4.51 -2.07
C THR A 150 15.54 -5.60 -2.65
N VAL A 151 14.27 -5.67 -2.21
CA VAL A 151 13.31 -6.70 -2.63
C VAL A 151 12.02 -6.07 -3.16
N PRO A 152 12.03 -5.38 -4.31
CA PRO A 152 10.82 -4.77 -4.86
C PRO A 152 9.77 -5.81 -5.23
N ARG A 153 8.51 -5.47 -5.01
CA ARG A 153 7.37 -6.18 -5.60
C ARG A 153 7.17 -5.68 -7.03
N ILE A 154 6.93 -6.61 -7.95
CA ILE A 154 6.64 -6.30 -9.36
C ILE A 154 5.13 -6.40 -9.60
N VAL A 155 4.55 -5.41 -10.27
CA VAL A 155 3.16 -5.42 -10.72
C VAL A 155 3.12 -5.17 -12.22
N LEU A 156 2.62 -6.15 -12.98
CA LEU A 156 2.39 -5.99 -14.41
C LEU A 156 0.93 -5.64 -14.65
N ILE A 157 0.63 -4.61 -15.43
CA ILE A 157 -0.73 -4.23 -15.81
C ILE A 157 -0.88 -4.24 -17.33
N ALA A 158 -1.77 -5.08 -17.86
CA ALA A 158 -2.04 -5.17 -19.30
C ALA A 158 -3.50 -5.54 -19.60
N GLU A 159 -3.95 -5.45 -20.86
CA GLU A 159 -5.28 -5.98 -21.21
C GLU A 159 -5.38 -7.50 -21.04
N ASP A 160 -4.28 -8.20 -21.37
CA ASP A 160 -4.09 -9.63 -21.18
C ASP A 160 -2.58 -9.96 -21.23
N PHE A 161 -2.22 -11.20 -20.89
CA PHE A 161 -0.83 -11.68 -20.88
C PHE A 161 -0.66 -12.93 -21.74
N THR A 162 0.48 -13.01 -22.44
CA THR A 162 0.80 -14.18 -23.26
C THR A 162 1.14 -15.41 -22.40
N ALA A 163 0.93 -16.61 -22.94
CA ALA A 163 1.33 -17.86 -22.28
C ALA A 163 2.82 -17.87 -21.87
N GLN A 164 3.68 -17.20 -22.63
CA GLN A 164 5.10 -17.01 -22.30
C GLN A 164 5.26 -16.19 -21.01
N THR A 165 4.60 -15.03 -20.91
CA THR A 165 4.63 -14.21 -19.69
C THR A 165 4.10 -14.98 -18.48
N TYR A 166 2.98 -15.68 -18.62
CA TYR A 166 2.46 -16.55 -17.56
C TYR A 166 3.46 -17.63 -17.13
N THR A 167 4.08 -18.31 -18.08
CA THR A 167 5.04 -19.39 -17.81
C THR A 167 6.22 -18.87 -17.02
N THR A 168 6.80 -17.73 -17.45
CA THR A 168 7.94 -17.11 -16.76
C THR A 168 7.58 -16.64 -15.35
N VAL A 169 6.48 -15.88 -15.20
CA VAL A 169 6.04 -15.34 -13.91
C VAL A 169 5.70 -16.46 -12.93
N SER A 170 4.97 -17.49 -13.38
CA SER A 170 4.63 -18.65 -12.57
C SER A 170 5.87 -19.43 -12.14
N TRP A 171 6.83 -19.66 -13.05
CA TRP A 171 8.07 -20.35 -12.73
C TRP A 171 8.91 -19.59 -11.69
N LEU A 172 9.11 -18.27 -11.89
CA LEU A 172 9.87 -17.42 -10.96
C LEU A 172 9.23 -17.36 -9.57
N SER A 173 7.91 -17.22 -9.51
CA SER A 173 7.17 -17.14 -8.24
C SER A 173 7.24 -18.45 -7.44
N ASN A 174 7.32 -19.59 -8.12
CA ASN A 174 7.52 -20.89 -7.48
C ASN A 174 8.99 -21.15 -7.10
N LEU A 175 9.93 -20.51 -7.79
CA LEU A 175 11.36 -20.68 -7.55
C LEU A 175 11.82 -19.97 -6.27
N THR A 176 11.23 -18.80 -5.96
CA THR A 176 11.61 -18.02 -4.78
C THR A 176 10.43 -17.22 -4.21
N ALA A 177 10.21 -17.36 -2.91
CA ALA A 177 9.23 -16.55 -2.18
C ALA A 177 9.65 -15.08 -2.02
N ASN A 178 10.92 -14.76 -2.29
CA ASN A 178 11.45 -13.39 -2.16
C ASN A 178 11.14 -12.52 -3.38
N LEU A 179 10.66 -13.08 -4.48
CA LEU A 179 10.28 -12.30 -5.66
C LEU A 179 8.77 -12.31 -5.79
N ALA A 180 8.12 -11.23 -5.34
CA ALA A 180 6.69 -11.05 -5.49
C ALA A 180 6.41 -10.44 -6.87
N ILE A 181 5.71 -11.18 -7.73
CA ILE A 181 5.23 -10.70 -9.03
C ILE A 181 3.72 -10.85 -9.08
N GLU A 182 3.03 -9.76 -9.41
CA GLU A 182 1.60 -9.74 -9.64
C GLU A 182 1.30 -9.43 -11.10
N MET A 183 0.26 -10.05 -11.65
CA MET A 183 -0.28 -9.70 -12.96
C MET A 183 -1.71 -9.22 -12.79
N HIS A 184 -2.00 -8.05 -13.32
CA HIS A 184 -3.31 -7.41 -13.24
C HIS A 184 -3.81 -7.12 -14.65
N THR A 185 -5.08 -7.42 -14.90
CA THR A 185 -5.72 -7.04 -16.17
C THR A 185 -6.39 -5.68 -16.03
N VAL A 186 -6.32 -4.86 -17.09
CA VAL A 186 -7.12 -3.64 -17.25
C VAL A 186 -8.03 -3.80 -18.46
N ASN A 187 -9.34 -3.72 -18.27
CA ASN A 187 -10.30 -3.92 -19.35
C ASN A 187 -11.38 -2.84 -19.32
N VAL A 188 -11.79 -2.36 -20.50
CA VAL A 188 -12.83 -1.33 -20.65
C VAL A 188 -14.10 -1.95 -21.22
N PHE A 189 -15.24 -1.52 -20.69
CA PHE A 189 -16.56 -1.92 -21.15
C PHE A 189 -17.37 -0.66 -21.46
N VAL A 190 -17.95 -0.60 -22.66
CA VAL A 190 -18.78 0.52 -23.11
C VAL A 190 -20.21 0.04 -23.27
N LEU A 191 -21.17 0.80 -22.74
CA LEU A 191 -22.60 0.61 -22.97
C LEU A 191 -23.13 1.84 -23.70
N ASP A 192 -24.00 1.64 -24.70
CA ASP A 192 -24.56 2.72 -25.50
C ASP A 192 -25.23 3.79 -24.62
N GLY A 193 -24.85 5.05 -24.84
CA GLY A 193 -25.37 6.19 -24.09
C GLY A 193 -24.90 6.29 -22.62
N GLN A 194 -24.00 5.42 -22.17
CA GLN A 194 -23.40 5.46 -20.83
C GLN A 194 -21.90 5.77 -20.89
N ARG A 195 -21.34 6.12 -19.72
CA ARG A 195 -19.89 6.34 -19.58
C ARG A 195 -19.17 4.98 -19.64
N PRO A 196 -17.96 4.90 -20.24
CA PRO A 196 -17.14 3.70 -20.18
C PRO A 196 -16.79 3.33 -18.74
N CYS A 197 -16.74 2.02 -18.47
CA CYS A 197 -16.30 1.46 -17.19
C CYS A 197 -14.94 0.77 -17.38
N VAL A 198 -13.97 1.10 -16.54
CA VAL A 198 -12.66 0.44 -16.49
C VAL A 198 -12.63 -0.51 -15.30
N VAL A 199 -12.10 -1.71 -15.51
CA VAL A 199 -11.92 -2.71 -14.45
C VAL A 199 -10.47 -3.13 -14.37
N PHE A 200 -9.90 -3.02 -13.18
CA PHE A 200 -8.63 -3.63 -12.82
C PHE A 200 -8.89 -4.92 -12.05
N ARG A 201 -8.19 -6.00 -12.42
CA ARG A 201 -8.32 -7.28 -11.73
C ARG A 201 -6.97 -7.96 -11.57
N ARG A 202 -6.61 -8.32 -10.35
CA ARG A 202 -5.50 -9.24 -10.10
C ARG A 202 -5.81 -10.62 -10.67
N LEU A 203 -4.96 -11.04 -11.60
CA LEU A 203 -5.00 -12.31 -12.31
C LEU A 203 -4.01 -13.31 -11.70
N PHE A 204 -2.83 -12.82 -11.29
CA PHE A 204 -1.79 -13.60 -10.62
C PHE A 204 -1.23 -12.86 -9.39
N PRO A 205 -0.90 -13.55 -8.28
CA PRO A 205 -1.23 -14.96 -8.03
C PRO A 205 -2.75 -15.17 -8.03
N ALA A 206 -3.19 -16.35 -8.44
CA ALA A 206 -4.61 -16.69 -8.35
C ALA A 206 -5.02 -16.58 -6.87
N VAL A 207 -6.21 -16.04 -6.60
CA VAL A 207 -6.74 -15.98 -5.24
C VAL A 207 -6.85 -17.41 -4.73
N ASP A 208 -5.95 -17.81 -3.83
CA ASP A 208 -6.01 -19.11 -3.20
C ASP A 208 -7.23 -19.12 -2.27
N PRO A 209 -8.25 -19.97 -2.51
CA PRO A 209 -9.41 -20.07 -1.64
C PRO A 209 -9.03 -20.36 -0.19
N SER A 210 -7.88 -20.99 0.07
CA SER A 210 -7.35 -21.26 1.41
C SER A 210 -7.09 -19.99 2.22
N THR A 211 -6.75 -18.87 1.55
CA THR A 211 -6.60 -17.54 2.18
C THR A 211 -7.94 -16.94 2.62
N ARG A 212 -9.05 -17.53 2.20
CA ARG A 212 -10.42 -17.21 2.62
C ARG A 212 -11.03 -18.33 3.48
N VAL A 213 -10.25 -19.35 3.86
CA VAL A 213 -10.65 -20.36 4.84
C VAL A 213 -10.30 -19.86 6.24
N LEU A 214 -11.28 -19.90 7.13
CA LEU A 214 -11.07 -19.67 8.56
C LEU A 214 -10.32 -20.89 9.13
N THR A 215 -8.99 -20.81 9.25
CA THR A 215 -8.18 -21.85 9.89
C THR A 215 -7.90 -21.49 11.35
N PRO A 216 -8.17 -22.39 12.32
CA PRO A 216 -7.58 -22.29 13.65
C PRO A 216 -6.07 -22.40 13.46
N GLY A 217 -5.33 -21.35 13.82
CA GLY A 217 -3.95 -21.14 13.40
C GLY A 217 -3.03 -22.35 13.58
N ILE A 218 -2.23 -22.61 12.55
CA ILE A 218 -0.77 -22.73 12.56
C ILE A 218 -0.37 -22.83 11.08
N ALA A 219 0.44 -21.90 10.59
CA ALA A 219 1.17 -22.08 9.34
C ALA A 219 2.66 -22.07 9.68
N THR A 220 3.26 -23.24 9.54
CA THR A 220 4.69 -23.50 9.68
C THR A 220 5.49 -23.02 8.46
N ALA A 221 6.73 -22.63 8.76
CA ALA A 221 7.96 -22.80 7.99
C ALA A 221 8.62 -21.52 7.45
N ALA A 222 9.95 -21.55 7.60
CA ALA A 222 10.92 -20.48 7.48
C ALA A 222 11.44 -20.30 6.04
N ALA A 223 11.65 -19.05 5.63
CA ALA A 223 12.79 -18.59 4.81
C ALA A 223 12.86 -17.05 4.78
N THR A 224 14.10 -16.55 4.95
CA THR A 224 14.64 -15.20 4.76
C THR A 224 13.99 -14.04 5.54
N SER A 225 14.73 -13.55 6.53
CA SER A 225 14.33 -12.57 7.56
C SER A 225 13.70 -11.27 7.06
N VAL A 226 13.88 -10.89 5.79
CA VAL A 226 13.28 -9.67 5.21
C VAL A 226 11.84 -9.93 4.75
N VAL A 227 11.57 -11.09 4.14
CA VAL A 227 10.23 -11.45 3.68
C VAL A 227 9.31 -11.79 4.86
N THR A 228 9.84 -12.42 5.91
CA THR A 228 9.10 -12.60 7.16
C THR A 228 8.75 -11.25 7.79
N LYS A 229 9.70 -10.30 7.86
CA LYS A 229 9.43 -8.94 8.34
C LYS A 229 8.33 -8.26 7.51
N ILE A 230 8.41 -8.31 6.17
CA ILE A 230 7.40 -7.71 5.27
C ILE A 230 6.02 -8.35 5.49
N ALA A 231 5.95 -9.68 5.51
CA ALA A 231 4.68 -10.40 5.69
C ALA A 231 4.05 -10.14 7.07
N GLU A 232 4.85 -10.14 8.15
CA GLU A 232 4.38 -9.79 9.49
C GLU A 232 3.91 -8.33 9.57
N LYS A 233 4.62 -7.42 8.91
CA LYS A 233 4.29 -5.99 8.86
C LYS A 233 3.01 -5.73 8.07
N GLN A 234 2.86 -6.32 6.89
CA GLN A 234 1.63 -6.29 6.09
C GLN A 234 0.43 -6.87 6.83
N ARG A 235 0.64 -7.95 7.62
CA ARG A 235 -0.41 -8.52 8.48
C ARG A 235 -0.85 -7.54 9.57
N ARG A 236 0.08 -6.79 10.17
CA ARG A 236 -0.23 -5.73 11.15
C ARG A 236 -0.91 -4.52 10.49
N ILE A 237 -0.49 -4.11 9.29
CA ILE A 237 -1.12 -3.02 8.52
C ILE A 237 -2.58 -3.34 8.21
N ARG A 238 -2.88 -4.59 7.83
CA ARG A 238 -4.26 -5.05 7.63
C ARG A 238 -5.14 -4.92 8.87
N SER A 239 -4.59 -4.77 10.08
CA SER A 239 -5.40 -4.67 11.30
C SER A 239 -6.35 -3.47 11.30
N THR A 240 -5.90 -2.29 10.87
CA THR A 240 -6.76 -1.10 10.83
C THR A 240 -7.78 -1.15 9.71
N TYR A 241 -7.41 -1.70 8.56
CA TYR A 241 -8.36 -1.97 7.46
C TYR A 241 -9.44 -2.96 7.90
N LEU A 242 -9.04 -4.05 8.55
CA LEU A 242 -9.97 -5.06 9.06
C LEU A 242 -10.93 -4.48 10.10
N LEU A 243 -10.44 -3.62 11.01
CA LEU A 243 -11.26 -2.96 12.03
C LEU A 243 -12.22 -1.91 11.45
N HIS A 244 -11.80 -1.20 10.40
CA HIS A 244 -12.67 -0.29 9.65
C HIS A 244 -13.77 -1.05 8.91
N ASP A 245 -13.39 -2.08 8.15
CA ASP A 245 -14.31 -2.85 7.30
C ASP A 245 -15.25 -3.73 8.14
N SER A 246 -14.85 -4.11 9.36
CA SER A 246 -15.70 -4.84 10.31
C SER A 246 -16.66 -3.95 11.09
N GLY A 247 -16.36 -2.66 11.24
CA GLY A 247 -17.10 -1.76 12.13
C GLY A 247 -16.93 -2.07 13.62
N ASP A 248 -15.85 -2.77 14.02
CA ASP A 248 -15.64 -3.18 15.41
C ASP A 248 -15.41 -1.99 16.36
N ILE A 249 -14.92 -0.87 15.82
CA ILE A 249 -14.76 0.40 16.54
C ILE A 249 -15.75 1.41 15.95
N ALA A 250 -16.70 1.86 16.77
CA ALA A 250 -17.69 2.86 16.34
C ALA A 250 -17.02 4.22 16.10
N GLU A 251 -17.50 4.97 15.10
CA GLU A 251 -17.07 6.36 14.89
C GLU A 251 -17.26 7.20 16.16
N GLY A 252 -16.28 8.05 16.47
CA GLY A 252 -16.28 8.85 17.68
C GLY A 252 -15.70 8.13 18.91
N THR A 253 -15.35 6.85 18.79
CA THR A 253 -14.71 6.10 19.88
C THR A 253 -13.33 6.65 20.17
N GLU A 254 -13.05 6.85 21.45
CA GLU A 254 -11.73 7.29 21.89
C GLU A 254 -10.78 6.10 22.08
N ILE A 255 -9.57 6.26 21.58
CA ILE A 255 -8.46 5.31 21.73
C ILE A 255 -7.26 6.02 22.35
N VAL A 256 -6.46 5.27 23.09
CA VAL A 256 -5.41 5.82 23.95
C VAL A 256 -4.04 5.35 23.45
N LEU A 257 -3.09 6.27 23.40
CA LEU A 257 -1.70 5.97 23.08
C LEU A 257 -1.01 5.30 24.27
N ASP A 258 -0.28 4.21 24.02
CA ASP A 258 0.61 3.55 24.96
C ASP A 258 1.93 3.22 24.27
N LEU A 259 2.99 3.89 24.71
CA LEU A 259 4.34 3.75 24.15
C LEU A 259 5.19 2.73 24.91
N HIS A 260 4.74 2.25 26.07
CA HIS A 260 5.54 1.39 26.92
C HIS A 260 5.77 0.01 26.30
N GLY A 261 7.03 -0.44 26.32
CA GLY A 261 7.43 -1.72 25.73
C GLY A 261 7.65 -1.68 24.21
N TYR A 262 7.39 -0.55 23.57
CA TYR A 262 7.55 -0.38 22.12
C TYR A 262 8.63 0.64 21.72
N ILE A 263 8.98 1.56 22.61
CA ILE A 263 10.09 2.52 22.44
C ILE A 263 10.99 2.55 23.68
N ASP A 264 12.07 3.33 23.64
CA ASP A 264 12.97 3.48 24.78
C ASP A 264 12.27 4.14 25.98
N ALA A 265 12.62 3.70 27.19
CA ALA A 265 11.93 4.08 28.41
C ALA A 265 12.04 5.59 28.74
N GLN A 266 13.13 6.24 28.30
CA GLN A 266 13.32 7.67 28.55
C GLN A 266 12.38 8.51 27.68
N THR A 267 12.28 8.18 26.39
CA THR A 267 11.34 8.84 25.47
C THR A 267 9.90 8.60 25.90
N ALA A 268 9.53 7.37 26.28
CA ALA A 268 8.18 7.07 26.76
C ALA A 268 7.82 7.94 27.99
N ALA A 269 8.68 7.98 29.01
CA ALA A 269 8.45 8.80 30.20
C ALA A 269 8.36 10.30 29.92
N GLN A 270 9.13 10.80 28.93
CA GLN A 270 9.05 12.19 28.51
C GLN A 270 7.71 12.50 27.82
N VAL A 271 7.23 11.61 26.96
CA VAL A 271 5.91 11.73 26.33
C VAL A 271 4.81 11.68 27.40
N ASP A 272 4.90 10.79 28.38
CA ASP A 272 3.92 10.71 29.48
C ASP A 272 3.85 12.01 30.30
N ALA A 273 5.01 12.60 30.61
CA ALA A 273 5.07 13.89 31.30
C ALA A 273 4.42 15.02 30.46
N TRP A 274 4.61 14.99 29.15
CA TRP A 274 4.01 15.96 28.22
C TRP A 274 2.50 15.76 28.03
N ILE A 275 2.02 14.50 28.03
CA ILE A 275 0.61 14.13 28.02
C ILE A 275 -0.07 14.49 29.35
N SER A 276 0.63 14.35 30.48
CA SER A 276 0.08 14.68 31.80
C SER A 276 -0.30 16.18 31.94
N ALA A 277 0.28 17.05 31.10
CA ALA A 277 -0.08 18.46 31.04
C ALA A 277 -1.38 18.73 30.23
N ASP A 278 -1.77 17.84 29.32
CA ASP A 278 -3.04 17.88 28.59
C ASP A 278 -3.37 16.48 28.07
N GLU A 279 -4.30 15.79 28.76
CA GLU A 279 -4.62 14.39 28.48
C GLU A 279 -5.07 14.15 27.04
N ARG A 280 -5.60 15.17 26.35
CA ARG A 280 -6.02 15.06 24.94
C ARG A 280 -4.84 14.72 24.02
N ARG A 281 -3.62 15.05 24.43
CA ARG A 281 -2.39 14.78 23.66
C ARG A 281 -2.13 13.29 23.46
N GLY A 282 -2.54 12.45 24.41
CA GLY A 282 -2.43 10.99 24.35
C GLY A 282 -3.66 10.29 23.79
N ARG A 283 -4.67 11.03 23.33
CA ARG A 283 -5.96 10.49 22.90
C ARG A 283 -6.21 10.76 21.42
N ALA A 284 -6.81 9.79 20.74
CA ALA A 284 -7.29 9.93 19.39
C ALA A 284 -8.75 9.46 19.28
N VAL A 285 -9.48 10.01 18.34
CA VAL A 285 -10.86 9.65 18.03
C VAL A 285 -10.86 8.82 16.76
N TRP A 286 -11.49 7.65 16.80
CA TRP A 286 -11.72 6.82 15.63
C TRP A 286 -12.69 7.53 14.67
N VAL A 287 -12.29 7.67 13.41
CA VAL A 287 -13.08 8.28 12.35
C VAL A 287 -13.27 7.32 11.19
N THR A 288 -14.36 7.49 10.45
CA THR A 288 -14.70 6.67 9.28
C THR A 288 -13.84 7.07 8.08
N ASN A 289 -12.54 6.82 8.19
CA ASN A 289 -11.55 7.02 7.14
C ASN A 289 -10.63 5.78 7.13
N ARG A 290 -10.73 5.02 6.05
CA ARG A 290 -10.05 3.73 5.88
C ARG A 290 -8.52 3.83 5.94
N GLU A 291 -7.93 4.90 5.39
CA GLU A 291 -6.47 5.11 5.32
C GLU A 291 -5.93 5.83 6.56
N ARG A 292 -6.67 6.84 7.04
CA ARG A 292 -6.27 7.69 8.17
C ARG A 292 -7.35 7.66 9.26
N PRO A 293 -7.50 6.54 10.00
CA PRO A 293 -8.64 6.31 10.88
C PRO A 293 -8.58 7.10 12.20
N LEU A 294 -7.50 7.83 12.47
CA LEU A 294 -7.31 8.51 13.76
C LEU A 294 -7.39 10.01 13.61
N ARG A 295 -8.23 10.67 14.41
CA ARG A 295 -8.20 12.13 14.56
C ARG A 295 -7.64 12.50 15.92
N TRP A 296 -6.63 13.35 15.96
CA TRP A 296 -5.98 13.69 17.22
C TRP A 296 -6.87 14.57 18.12
N ALA A 297 -7.03 14.22 19.39
CA ALA A 297 -7.91 14.97 20.30
C ALA A 297 -7.34 16.34 20.74
N ALA A 298 -6.03 16.53 20.65
CA ALA A 298 -5.38 17.82 20.91
C ALA A 298 -5.18 18.68 19.64
N GLY A 299 -5.37 18.11 18.45
CA GLY A 299 -5.12 18.74 17.16
C GLY A 299 -6.34 19.39 16.51
N THR A 300 -6.22 19.68 15.21
CA THR A 300 -7.30 20.21 14.37
C THR A 300 -8.16 19.07 13.80
N SER A 301 -8.91 19.32 12.72
CA SER A 301 -9.72 18.32 12.03
C SER A 301 -8.90 17.33 11.18
N GLU A 302 -7.57 17.41 11.18
CA GLU A 302 -6.72 16.50 10.42
C GLU A 302 -6.81 15.06 10.96
N THR A 303 -6.84 14.09 10.06
CA THR A 303 -6.84 12.67 10.38
C THR A 303 -5.45 12.09 10.16
N TYR A 304 -5.10 10.92 10.70
CA TYR A 304 -3.74 10.37 10.67
C TYR A 304 -3.80 8.85 10.59
N THR A 305 -2.74 8.24 10.07
CA THR A 305 -2.45 6.82 10.27
C THR A 305 -2.05 6.60 11.75
N PRO A 306 -2.22 5.39 12.30
CA PRO A 306 -1.75 5.07 13.65
C PRO A 306 -0.28 5.40 13.89
N THR A 307 0.58 5.07 12.93
CA THR A 307 2.01 5.40 12.98
C THR A 307 2.24 6.89 12.87
N GLY A 308 1.60 7.56 11.90
CA GLY A 308 1.79 8.99 11.65
C GLY A 308 1.43 9.83 12.85
N LEU A 309 0.32 9.54 13.53
CA LEU A 309 -0.09 10.26 14.72
C LEU A 309 0.87 10.02 15.90
N ALA A 310 1.29 8.78 16.13
CA ALA A 310 2.22 8.49 17.20
C ALA A 310 3.60 9.14 16.96
N LYS A 311 4.11 9.13 15.72
CA LYS A 311 5.35 9.86 15.36
C LYS A 311 5.18 11.37 15.57
N HIS A 312 4.03 11.93 15.22
CA HIS A 312 3.73 13.35 15.42
C HIS A 312 3.71 13.72 16.92
N ILE A 313 3.02 12.95 17.75
CA ILE A 313 2.96 13.14 19.21
C ILE A 313 4.37 13.07 19.84
N ILE A 314 5.19 12.09 19.45
CA ILE A 314 6.55 11.94 19.98
C ILE A 314 7.43 13.12 19.55
N TYR A 315 7.28 13.59 18.31
CA TYR A 315 7.99 14.77 17.83
C TYR A 315 7.62 16.04 18.62
N GLU A 316 6.32 16.28 18.86
CA GLU A 316 5.85 17.43 19.65
C GLU A 316 6.34 17.37 21.10
N ALA A 317 6.40 16.19 21.71
CA ALA A 317 6.84 16.01 23.10
C ALA A 317 8.37 16.08 23.29
N CYS A 318 9.13 15.55 22.34
CA CYS A 318 10.57 15.29 22.50
C CYS A 318 11.46 16.06 21.52
N GLY A 319 10.90 16.69 20.49
CA GLY A 319 11.65 17.33 19.40
C GLY A 319 12.43 16.33 18.53
N ARG A 320 12.17 15.03 18.69
CA ARG A 320 12.82 13.94 17.95
C ARG A 320 11.75 13.03 17.39
N ARG A 321 11.84 12.73 16.09
CA ARG A 321 10.93 11.81 15.43
C ARG A 321 11.56 10.41 15.44
N PRO A 322 10.90 9.40 16.01
CA PRO A 322 11.44 8.05 16.00
C PRO A 322 11.42 7.51 14.58
N THR A 323 12.50 6.82 14.21
CA THR A 323 12.66 6.19 12.89
C THR A 323 11.72 5.01 12.67
N ALA A 324 11.17 4.44 13.76
CA ALA A 324 10.40 3.22 13.73
C ALA A 324 9.48 3.08 14.93
N ILE A 325 8.17 2.93 14.70
CA ILE A 325 7.23 2.54 15.76
C ILE A 325 6.09 1.66 15.23
N PRO A 326 5.63 0.65 15.98
CA PRO A 326 4.57 -0.24 15.54
C PRO A 326 3.19 0.40 15.75
N GLY A 327 2.76 1.27 14.83
CA GLY A 327 1.57 2.12 14.97
C GLY A 327 0.35 1.42 15.57
N ALA A 328 -0.14 0.34 14.96
CA ALA A 328 -1.33 -0.38 15.44
C ALA A 328 -1.18 -1.04 16.83
N ASP A 329 0.06 -1.29 17.28
CA ASP A 329 0.33 -1.82 18.62
C ASP A 329 0.34 -0.71 19.69
N LEU A 330 0.61 0.54 19.29
CA LEU A 330 0.69 1.69 20.20
C LEU A 330 -0.68 2.23 20.64
N TRP A 331 -1.75 1.90 19.93
CA TRP A 331 -3.07 2.43 20.24
C TRP A 331 -3.93 1.35 20.89
N LYS A 332 -4.52 1.68 22.04
CA LYS A 332 -5.32 0.77 22.84
C LYS A 332 -6.77 1.23 22.91
N TRP A 333 -7.66 0.25 22.78
CA TRP A 333 -9.07 0.37 23.09
C TRP A 333 -9.50 -0.79 24.00
N ARG A 334 -10.14 -0.47 25.13
CA ARG A 334 -10.54 -1.44 26.16
C ARG A 334 -9.39 -2.35 26.64
N GLY A 335 -8.18 -1.81 26.69
CA GLY A 335 -6.98 -2.54 27.13
C GLY A 335 -6.32 -3.44 26.08
N ASN A 336 -6.91 -3.58 24.89
CA ASN A 336 -6.34 -4.32 23.76
C ASN A 336 -5.75 -3.36 22.73
N THR A 337 -4.64 -3.75 22.09
CA THR A 337 -4.07 -2.96 20.98
C THR A 337 -4.95 -3.08 19.74
N LEU A 338 -4.90 -2.11 18.81
CA LEU A 338 -5.61 -2.22 17.53
C LEU A 338 -5.17 -3.49 16.76
N ALA A 339 -3.87 -3.81 16.80
CA ALA A 339 -3.35 -5.04 16.24
C ALA A 339 -3.98 -6.29 16.87
N ALA A 340 -4.11 -6.34 18.20
CA ALA A 340 -4.73 -7.46 18.90
C ALA A 340 -6.23 -7.57 18.61
N LEU A 341 -6.95 -6.45 18.58
CA LEU A 341 -8.39 -6.39 18.29
C LEU A 341 -8.71 -6.95 16.90
N ALA A 342 -7.88 -6.66 15.90
CA ALA A 342 -8.04 -7.23 14.56
C ALA A 342 -7.79 -8.75 14.48
N THR A 343 -7.25 -9.35 15.53
CA THR A 343 -6.94 -10.79 15.61
C THR A 343 -7.80 -11.56 16.62
N GLN A 344 -8.69 -10.89 17.37
CA GLN A 344 -9.54 -11.56 18.36
C GLN A 344 -10.65 -12.40 17.70
N ASP A 345 -10.79 -13.64 18.19
CA ASP A 345 -11.80 -14.61 17.76
C ASP A 345 -13.21 -14.01 17.79
N ARG A 346 -13.92 -14.09 16.66
CA ARG A 346 -15.36 -13.89 16.64
C ARG A 346 -16.03 -15.18 17.14
N PRO A 347 -16.79 -15.17 18.25
CA PRO A 347 -17.75 -16.22 18.47
C PRO A 347 -18.73 -16.20 17.29
N THR A 348 -18.84 -17.32 16.60
CA THR A 348 -19.93 -17.58 15.65
C THR A 348 -21.23 -17.27 16.36
N VAL A 349 -21.96 -16.27 15.86
CA VAL A 349 -23.36 -16.09 16.22
C VAL A 349 -24.06 -17.35 15.75
N ALA A 350 -24.27 -18.29 16.68
CA ALA A 350 -25.14 -19.41 16.46
C ALA A 350 -26.51 -18.84 16.12
N ASP A 351 -26.90 -19.04 14.87
CA ASP A 351 -28.20 -18.74 14.32
C ASP A 351 -29.26 -19.34 15.25
N SER A 352 -29.88 -18.49 16.04
CA SER A 352 -30.97 -18.86 16.93
C SER A 352 -32.22 -18.18 16.40
N SER A 353 -32.99 -18.93 15.61
CA SER A 353 -34.46 -19.08 15.71
C SER A 353 -35.05 -19.64 14.41
N PRO A 354 -36.29 -20.20 14.39
CA PRO A 354 -37.19 -20.50 15.51
C PRO A 354 -37.74 -21.95 15.47
N ASN A 355 -38.47 -22.33 16.53
CA ASN A 355 -39.54 -23.31 16.46
C ASN A 355 -40.88 -22.58 16.48
#